data_AF-A0A8T1XC65-F1
#
_entry.id   AF-A0A8T1XC65-F1
#
_cell.length_a   1.000
_cell.length_b   1.000
_cell.length_c   1.000
_cell.angle_alpha   90.00
_cell.angle_beta   90.00
_cell.angle_gamma   90.00
#
_symmetry.space_group_name_H-M   'P 1'
#
loop_
_entity.id
_entity.type
_entity.pdbx_description
1 polymer ?
#
loop_
_entity_poly.entity_id
_entity_poly.type
_entity_poly.pdbx_seq_one_letter_code
_entity_poly.pdbx_strand_id
1 'polypeptide(L)'
;MAQTCSIFFIPYMMLLLSLLAAGVATITEGELLSSMIGVQGLIYCKQGSKLTPLQGAVARVTCERADEYGYEAEDVTVLSQATDAKGYFLATLSSSEVKDYKKVMKIKECRAFLELSPSDTCSFPTEINRGISGAILQNYRLLENKLKMKLFTVGPFVFSPEETHDKSIPNGY
;
A
#
# COMPACT_ATOMS: atom_id res chain seq x y z
N MET A 1 -27.12 -43.68 -71.91
CA MET A 1 -26.01 -44.48 -71.33
C MET A 1 -25.41 -43.61 -70.24
N ALA A 2 -25.77 -43.80 -68.97
CA ALA A 2 -25.30 -44.84 -68.03
C ALA A 2 -24.66 -44.00 -66.89
N GLN A 3 -25.29 -43.95 -65.70
CA GLN A 3 -24.92 -44.75 -64.51
C GLN A 3 -23.49 -44.42 -64.04
N THR A 4 -23.15 -44.10 -62.78
CA THR A 4 -23.72 -44.34 -61.43
C THR A 4 -22.73 -43.63 -60.48
N CYS A 5 -23.15 -42.88 -59.46
CA CYS A 5 -23.39 -43.30 -58.06
C CYS A 5 -22.13 -43.52 -57.18
N SER A 6 -22.29 -43.11 -55.90
CA SER A 6 -21.48 -43.42 -54.71
C SER A 6 -20.38 -42.40 -54.36
N ILE A 7 -20.66 -41.41 -53.51
CA ILE A 7 -20.67 -41.48 -52.02
C ILE A 7 -19.28 -41.89 -51.48
N PHE A 8 -18.51 -40.90 -51.03
CA PHE A 8 -17.68 -41.05 -49.83
C PHE A 8 -17.84 -39.80 -48.97
N PHE A 9 -18.62 -40.00 -47.91
CA PHE A 9 -18.66 -39.16 -46.73
C PHE A 9 -17.25 -39.11 -46.08
N ILE A 10 -16.80 -37.89 -45.78
CA ILE A 10 -16.23 -37.44 -44.48
C ILE A 10 -15.49 -38.54 -43.69
N PRO A 11 -14.15 -38.45 -43.53
CA PRO A 11 -13.67 -37.85 -42.28
C PRO A 11 -12.32 -37.14 -42.45
N TYR A 12 -12.24 -36.05 -43.20
CA TYR A 12 -11.10 -35.13 -43.07
C TYR A 12 -11.44 -33.84 -42.31
N MET A 13 -12.72 -33.62 -42.01
CA MET A 13 -13.20 -32.53 -41.17
C MET A 13 -13.48 -32.93 -39.72
N MET A 14 -12.91 -34.04 -39.24
CA MET A 14 -13.07 -34.54 -37.86
C MET A 14 -11.78 -35.19 -37.31
N LEU A 15 -10.59 -34.64 -37.62
CA LEU A 15 -9.36 -35.10 -36.97
C LEU A 15 -8.28 -34.03 -36.75
N LEU A 16 -8.71 -32.80 -36.45
CA LEU A 16 -7.90 -31.85 -35.67
C LEU A 16 -8.75 -31.23 -34.55
N LEU A 17 -9.57 -32.06 -33.91
CA LEU A 17 -10.17 -31.81 -32.61
C LEU A 17 -9.21 -32.31 -31.51
N SER A 18 -7.98 -31.80 -31.48
CA SER A 18 -7.04 -32.00 -30.37
C SER A 18 -5.82 -31.11 -30.53
N LEU A 19 -5.98 -29.86 -30.13
CA LEU A 19 -4.99 -29.07 -29.38
C LEU A 19 -5.75 -27.84 -28.87
N LEU A 20 -6.69 -28.10 -27.97
CA LEU A 20 -7.18 -27.09 -27.04
C LEU A 20 -5.96 -26.54 -26.30
N ALA A 21 -5.73 -25.25 -26.50
CA ALA A 21 -5.12 -24.36 -25.54
C ALA A 21 -3.86 -24.93 -24.88
N ALA A 22 -2.78 -25.07 -25.65
CA ALA A 22 -1.53 -24.56 -25.10
C ALA A 22 -1.78 -23.06 -24.94
N GLY A 23 -2.24 -22.67 -23.75
CA GLY A 23 -2.46 -21.29 -23.38
C GLY A 23 -1.18 -20.57 -23.72
N VAL A 24 -1.18 -19.86 -24.84
CA VAL A 24 -0.43 -18.63 -24.94
C VAL A 24 -0.99 -17.87 -23.75
N ALA A 25 -0.24 -17.88 -22.64
CA ALA A 25 -0.34 -16.85 -21.64
C ALA A 25 0.01 -15.58 -22.41
N THR A 26 -0.99 -15.08 -23.14
CA THR A 26 -1.14 -13.67 -23.41
C THR A 26 -1.15 -13.11 -22.02
N ILE A 27 0.03 -12.63 -21.61
CA ILE A 27 0.15 -11.77 -20.46
C ILE A 27 -0.77 -10.63 -20.86
N THR A 28 -2.00 -10.72 -20.38
CA THR A 28 -3.00 -9.69 -20.51
C THR A 28 -2.30 -8.39 -20.13
N GLU A 29 -2.61 -7.28 -20.76
CA GLU A 29 -2.29 -5.95 -20.22
C GLU A 29 -2.74 -5.77 -18.74
N GLY A 30 -3.47 -6.75 -18.18
CA GLY A 30 -3.63 -7.10 -16.78
C GLY A 30 -2.46 -7.83 -16.09
N GLU A 31 -1.20 -7.67 -16.50
CA GLU A 31 -0.09 -7.59 -15.55
C GLU A 31 -0.25 -6.27 -14.79
N LEU A 32 -1.31 -6.25 -13.98
CA LEU A 32 -1.61 -5.29 -12.96
C LEU A 32 -0.28 -4.86 -12.33
N LEU A 33 0.01 -3.56 -12.35
CA LEU A 33 1.04 -2.92 -11.52
C LEU A 33 0.70 -3.13 -10.02
N SER A 34 0.66 -4.39 -9.58
CA SER A 34 -0.05 -4.95 -8.44
C SER A 34 0.90 -5.06 -7.26
N SER A 35 1.50 -3.96 -6.86
CA SER A 35 2.06 -3.91 -5.52
C SER A 35 1.18 -3.02 -4.67
N MET A 36 0.38 -3.64 -3.81
CA MET A 36 -0.21 -2.94 -2.67
C MET A 36 0.93 -2.34 -1.83
N ILE A 37 0.81 -1.08 -1.44
CA ILE A 37 1.73 -0.47 -0.48
C ILE A 37 1.18 -0.80 0.90
N GLY A 38 1.95 -1.50 1.70
CA GLY A 38 1.68 -1.70 3.12
C GLY A 38 2.62 -0.82 3.93
N VAL A 39 2.12 -0.15 4.95
CA VAL A 39 2.92 0.64 5.88
C VAL A 39 2.61 0.17 7.29
N GLN A 40 3.64 -0.29 8.00
CA GLN A 40 3.48 -0.76 9.36
C GLN A 40 4.40 -0.01 10.33
N GLY A 41 4.00 -0.04 11.59
CA GLY A 41 4.76 0.54 12.68
C GLY A 41 4.11 0.25 14.02
N LEU A 42 4.62 0.91 15.06
CA LEU A 42 4.12 0.83 16.42
C LEU A 42 3.77 2.23 16.91
N ILE A 43 2.75 2.34 17.74
CA ILE A 43 2.38 3.59 18.41
C ILE A 43 2.43 3.37 19.92
N TYR A 44 3.11 4.28 20.60
CA TYR A 44 3.27 4.26 22.05
C TYR A 44 2.72 5.53 22.69
N CYS A 45 2.35 5.40 23.96
CA CYS A 45 2.19 6.50 24.88
C CYS A 45 3.45 6.65 25.74
N LYS A 46 4.02 7.85 25.80
CA LYS A 46 5.17 8.19 26.64
C LYS A 46 4.74 8.95 27.88
N GLN A 47 4.93 8.36 29.06
CA GLN A 47 4.73 9.02 30.36
C GLN A 47 6.06 9.05 31.11
N GLY A 48 6.71 10.21 31.14
CA GLY A 48 8.09 10.34 31.62
C GLY A 48 9.06 9.50 30.77
N SER A 49 9.78 8.57 31.40
CA SER A 49 10.69 7.62 30.72
C SER A 49 9.99 6.34 30.24
N LYS A 50 8.73 6.11 30.61
CA LYS A 50 8.00 4.89 30.30
C LYS A 50 7.31 4.98 28.95
N LEU A 51 7.55 4.01 28.06
CA LEU A 51 6.82 3.81 26.82
C LEU A 51 5.86 2.63 26.99
N THR A 52 4.57 2.86 26.77
CA THR A 52 3.53 1.82 26.84
C THR A 52 2.82 1.72 25.49
N PRO A 53 2.62 0.52 24.92
CA PRO A 53 1.89 0.38 23.67
C PRO A 53 0.51 1.02 23.76
N LEU A 54 0.13 1.78 22.73
CA LEU A 54 -1.15 2.47 22.71
C LEU A 54 -2.09 1.76 21.75
N GLN A 55 -2.97 0.91 22.30
CA GLN A 55 -4.04 0.24 21.57
C GLN A 55 -5.14 1.23 21.20
N GLY A 56 -5.69 1.13 19.98
CA GLY A 56 -6.77 1.99 19.49
C GLY A 56 -6.31 3.25 18.77
N ALA A 57 -5.00 3.51 18.70
CA ALA A 57 -4.43 4.66 17.99
C ALA A 57 -4.44 4.46 16.48
N VAL A 58 -4.37 5.56 15.73
CA VAL A 58 -4.41 5.56 14.27
C VAL A 58 -3.21 6.29 13.71
N ALA A 59 -2.63 5.73 12.66
CA ALA A 59 -1.65 6.40 11.82
C ALA A 59 -2.30 6.80 10.49
N ARG A 60 -1.80 7.86 9.87
CA ARG A 60 -2.19 8.29 8.52
C ARG A 60 -1.03 8.09 7.58
N VAL A 61 -1.31 7.64 6.37
CA VAL A 61 -0.33 7.62 5.27
C VAL A 61 -0.82 8.57 4.20
N THR A 62 0.08 9.41 3.70
CA THR A 62 -0.22 10.33 2.60
C THR A 62 0.86 10.20 1.55
N CYS A 63 0.46 10.08 0.29
CA CYS A 63 1.35 9.92 -0.83
C CYS A 63 1.10 11.02 -1.86
N GLU A 64 2.16 11.73 -2.19
CA GLU A 64 2.19 12.71 -3.27
C GLU A 64 2.08 12.00 -4.61
N ARG A 65 1.23 12.52 -5.48
CA ARG A 65 1.01 11.98 -6.82
C ARG A 65 1.36 13.02 -7.87
N ALA A 66 1.87 12.54 -9.01
CA ALA A 66 2.00 13.35 -10.19
C ALA A 66 1.53 12.57 -11.42
N ASP A 67 1.11 13.31 -12.44
CA ASP A 67 0.79 12.71 -13.73
C ASP A 67 2.04 12.25 -14.49
N GLU A 68 1.83 11.69 -15.67
CA GLU A 68 2.91 11.16 -16.50
C GLU A 68 3.96 12.22 -16.90
N TYR A 69 3.58 13.50 -16.92
CA TYR A 69 4.42 14.65 -17.26
C TYR A 69 5.08 15.30 -16.03
N GLY A 70 4.76 14.82 -14.83
CA GLY A 70 5.31 15.32 -13.57
C GLY A 70 4.56 16.51 -12.98
N TYR A 71 3.35 16.83 -13.47
CA TYR A 71 2.50 17.83 -12.82
C TYR A 71 1.88 17.24 -11.56
N GLU A 72 1.92 18.01 -10.48
CA GLU A 72 1.35 17.60 -9.19
C GLU A 72 -0.15 17.31 -9.36
N ALA A 73 -0.58 16.20 -8.76
CA ALA A 73 -1.96 15.79 -8.64
C ALA A 73 -2.37 15.84 -7.16
N GLU A 74 -3.64 15.65 -6.88
CA GLU A 74 -4.12 15.55 -5.50
C GLU A 74 -3.44 14.37 -4.78
N ASP A 75 -3.04 14.56 -3.53
CA ASP A 75 -2.45 13.49 -2.74
C ASP A 75 -3.46 12.35 -2.52
N VAL A 76 -2.97 11.14 -2.26
CA VAL A 76 -3.80 10.05 -1.76
C VAL A 76 -3.51 9.83 -0.29
N THR A 77 -4.56 9.82 0.53
CA THR A 77 -4.47 9.65 1.98
C THR A 77 -5.27 8.43 2.41
N VAL A 78 -4.67 7.62 3.28
CA VAL A 78 -5.35 6.50 3.95
C VAL A 78 -5.08 6.54 5.44
N LEU A 79 -6.05 6.11 6.23
CA LEU A 79 -5.88 5.85 7.66
C LEU A 79 -5.57 4.38 7.89
N SER A 80 -4.70 4.09 8.84
CA SER A 80 -4.54 2.73 9.35
C SER A 80 -5.82 2.31 10.06
N GLN A 81 -5.96 1.00 10.24
CA GLN A 81 -6.85 0.52 11.30
C GLN A 81 -6.30 0.93 12.67
N ALA A 82 -7.20 0.94 13.65
CA ALA A 82 -6.86 1.12 15.04
C ALA A 82 -5.80 0.08 15.47
N THR A 83 -4.78 0.54 16.20
CA THR A 83 -3.68 -0.31 16.64
C THR A 83 -4.16 -1.44 17.54
N ASP A 84 -3.47 -2.58 17.48
CA ASP A 84 -3.72 -3.71 18.35
C ASP A 84 -3.21 -3.49 19.79
N ALA A 85 -3.36 -4.50 20.66
CA ALA A 85 -2.90 -4.44 22.05
C ALA A 85 -1.39 -4.22 22.22
N LYS A 86 -0.59 -4.44 21.17
CA LYS A 86 0.86 -4.20 21.13
C LYS A 86 1.19 -2.86 20.48
N GLY A 87 0.19 -2.04 20.17
CA GLY A 87 0.35 -0.75 19.51
C GLY A 87 0.67 -0.88 18.02
N TYR A 88 0.52 -2.07 17.42
CA TYR A 88 0.85 -2.29 16.01
C TYR A 88 -0.23 -1.78 15.08
N PHE A 89 0.16 -1.07 14.03
CA PHE A 89 -0.72 -0.69 12.93
C PHE A 89 -0.23 -1.22 11.58
N LEU A 90 -1.18 -1.40 10.68
CA LEU A 90 -0.95 -1.61 9.25
C LEU A 90 -1.93 -0.72 8.47
N ALA A 91 -1.39 0.16 7.64
CA ALA A 91 -2.14 0.90 6.62
C ALA A 91 -1.84 0.28 5.25
N THR A 92 -2.86 0.16 4.40
CA THR A 92 -2.70 -0.42 3.06
C THR A 92 -3.27 0.53 2.01
N LEU A 93 -2.49 0.79 0.97
CA LEU A 93 -2.90 1.52 -0.23
C LEU A 93 -2.92 0.56 -1.42
N SER A 94 -4.07 0.44 -2.04
CA SER A 94 -4.31 -0.40 -3.22
C SER A 94 -4.11 0.38 -4.52
N SER A 95 -3.82 -0.34 -5.60
CA SER A 95 -3.64 0.27 -6.92
C SER A 95 -4.90 0.97 -7.44
N SER A 96 -6.10 0.52 -7.02
CA SER A 96 -7.37 1.15 -7.40
C SER A 96 -7.59 2.51 -6.75
N GLU A 97 -7.04 2.75 -5.55
CA GLU A 97 -7.10 4.06 -4.89
C GLU A 97 -6.13 5.07 -5.55
N VAL A 98 -5.16 4.59 -6.33
CA VAL A 98 -4.15 5.40 -7.02
C VAL A 98 -4.52 5.65 -8.49
N LYS A 99 -5.24 4.71 -9.11
CA LYS A 99 -5.68 4.76 -10.51
C LYS A 99 -7.00 5.52 -10.64
N ASP A 100 -6.92 6.82 -10.90
CA ASP A 100 -8.02 7.46 -11.61
C ASP A 100 -8.04 6.87 -13.03
N TYR A 101 -9.10 6.15 -13.38
CA TYR A 101 -9.19 5.36 -14.62
C TYR A 101 -9.01 6.20 -15.91
N LYS A 102 -8.98 7.53 -15.81
CA LYS A 102 -8.73 8.45 -16.93
C LYS A 102 -7.28 8.87 -17.10
N LYS A 103 -6.40 8.71 -16.09
CA LYS A 103 -5.01 9.19 -16.12
C LYS A 103 -4.08 8.30 -15.29
N VAL A 104 -2.92 7.94 -15.87
CA VAL A 104 -1.88 7.20 -15.16
C VAL A 104 -1.19 8.13 -14.17
N MET A 105 -1.44 7.95 -12.88
CA MET A 105 -0.78 8.70 -11.80
C MET A 105 0.39 7.89 -11.22
N LYS A 106 1.51 8.57 -10.99
CA LYS A 106 2.71 8.03 -10.33
C LYS A 106 2.75 8.52 -8.89
N ILE A 107 3.15 7.64 -7.98
CA ILE A 107 3.48 8.02 -6.59
C ILE A 107 4.91 8.57 -6.59
N LYS A 108 5.09 9.79 -6.06
CA LYS A 108 6.40 10.43 -5.91
C LYS A 108 7.03 10.09 -4.57
N GLU A 109 6.34 10.46 -3.49
CA GLU A 109 6.80 10.26 -2.12
C GLU A 109 5.60 9.87 -1.26
N CYS A 110 5.82 9.00 -0.29
CA CYS A 110 4.83 8.69 0.73
C CYS A 110 5.42 9.00 2.11
N ARG A 111 4.57 9.49 3.00
CA ARG A 111 4.89 9.74 4.41
C ARG A 111 3.84 9.10 5.32
N ALA A 112 4.29 8.58 6.45
CA ALA A 112 3.43 8.10 7.53
C ALA A 112 3.45 9.09 8.70
N PHE A 113 2.29 9.33 9.29
CA PHE A 113 2.05 10.32 10.32
C PHE A 113 1.30 9.69 11.49
N LEU A 114 1.50 10.26 12.67
CA LEU A 114 0.68 10.02 13.83
C LEU A 114 -0.62 10.82 13.68
N GLU A 115 -1.78 10.17 13.80
CA GLU A 115 -3.07 10.81 13.48
C GLU A 115 -3.98 10.96 14.69
N LEU A 116 -4.34 9.85 15.34
CA LEU A 116 -5.34 9.84 16.40
C LEU A 116 -4.87 9.01 17.59
N SER A 117 -5.08 9.57 18.79
CA SER A 117 -5.01 8.82 20.04
C SER A 117 -6.42 8.51 20.54
N PRO A 118 -6.66 7.29 21.07
CA PRO A 118 -7.92 6.94 21.71
C PRO A 118 -7.96 7.37 23.19
N SER A 119 -6.89 7.98 23.71
CA SER A 119 -6.72 8.27 25.13
C SER A 119 -6.60 9.78 25.37
N ASP A 120 -7.50 10.32 26.18
CA ASP A 120 -7.47 11.74 26.57
C ASP A 120 -6.24 12.11 27.40
N THR A 121 -5.64 11.14 28.10
CA THR A 121 -4.44 11.34 28.94
C THR A 121 -3.14 11.11 28.18
N CYS A 122 -3.21 10.81 26.89
CA CYS A 122 -2.05 10.62 26.03
C CYS A 122 -2.39 10.93 24.58
N SER A 123 -2.78 12.18 24.34
CA SER A 123 -3.38 12.64 23.08
C SER A 123 -2.50 13.60 22.28
N PHE A 124 -1.41 14.11 22.85
CA PHE A 124 -0.55 15.07 22.18
C PHE A 124 0.47 14.35 21.28
N PRO A 125 0.44 14.56 19.94
CA PRO A 125 1.39 13.92 19.05
C PRO A 125 2.79 14.49 19.29
N THR A 126 3.83 13.69 19.03
CA THR A 126 5.23 14.12 19.16
C THR A 126 6.00 13.98 17.85
N GLU A 127 7.12 14.70 17.73
CA GLU A 127 7.99 14.64 16.56
C GLU A 127 8.98 13.46 16.59
N ILE A 128 8.88 12.58 17.60
CA ILE A 128 9.68 11.36 17.68
C ILE A 128 9.44 10.52 16.43
N ASN A 129 10.54 10.16 15.75
CA ASN A 129 10.51 9.45 14.47
C ASN A 129 9.65 10.14 13.38
N ARG A 130 9.54 11.47 13.43
CA ARG A 130 8.74 12.27 12.51
C ARG A 130 7.23 11.98 12.58
N GLY A 131 6.72 11.76 13.78
CA GLY A 131 5.29 11.54 14.01
C GLY A 131 4.40 12.67 13.46
N ILE A 132 4.81 13.94 13.59
CA ILE A 132 4.06 15.09 13.09
C ILE A 132 4.51 15.48 11.67
N SER A 133 5.81 15.62 11.42
CA SER A 133 6.32 16.04 10.10
C SER A 133 6.23 14.97 9.00
N GLY A 134 5.95 13.72 9.39
CA GLY A 134 5.82 12.57 8.50
C GLY A 134 7.12 11.81 8.29
N ALA A 135 7.10 10.51 8.60
CA ALA A 135 8.19 9.59 8.32
C ALA A 135 8.17 9.18 6.84
N ILE A 136 9.24 9.50 6.11
CA ILE A 136 9.38 9.16 4.68
C ILE A 136 9.55 7.64 4.50
N LEU A 137 8.79 7.07 3.57
CA LEU A 137 8.86 5.65 3.23
C LEU A 137 10.03 5.39 2.29
N GLN A 138 11.15 4.88 2.82
CA GLN A 138 12.38 4.66 2.04
C GLN A 138 12.56 3.20 1.61
N ASN A 139 12.61 2.28 2.58
CA ASN A 139 12.92 0.88 2.35
C ASN A 139 11.69 0.01 2.52
N TYR A 140 11.51 -0.95 1.62
CA TYR A 140 10.43 -1.93 1.69
C TYR A 140 10.95 -3.36 1.65
N ARG A 141 10.19 -4.25 2.29
CA ARG A 141 10.29 -5.69 2.08
C ARG A 141 9.19 -6.11 1.11
N LEU A 142 9.55 -6.86 0.09
CA LEU A 142 8.55 -7.50 -0.77
C LEU A 142 7.95 -8.71 -0.04
N LEU A 143 6.64 -8.74 0.07
CA LEU A 143 5.91 -9.91 0.55
C LEU A 143 5.44 -10.71 -0.65
N GLU A 144 5.95 -11.94 -0.78
CA GLU A 144 5.55 -12.90 -1.81
C GLU A 144 4.21 -13.57 -1.47
N ASN A 145 3.21 -12.76 -1.16
CA ASN A 145 1.82 -13.20 -1.07
C ASN A 145 1.13 -13.01 -2.43
N LYS A 146 -0.12 -13.49 -2.56
CA LYS A 146 -0.91 -13.32 -3.79
C LYS A 146 -1.05 -11.87 -4.27
N LEU A 147 -0.83 -10.90 -3.37
CA LEU A 147 -0.98 -9.46 -3.62
C LEU A 147 0.36 -8.73 -3.92
N LYS A 148 1.50 -9.42 -3.85
CA LYS A 148 2.87 -8.87 -4.04
C LYS A 148 3.08 -7.51 -3.35
N MET A 149 2.74 -7.44 -2.06
CA MET A 149 2.77 -6.18 -1.29
C MET A 149 4.20 -5.68 -1.06
N LYS A 150 4.43 -4.37 -1.26
CA LYS A 150 5.63 -3.67 -0.77
C LYS A 150 5.35 -3.18 0.65
N LEU A 151 5.93 -3.86 1.64
CA LEU A 151 5.73 -3.53 3.06
C LEU A 151 6.86 -2.62 3.55
N PHE A 152 6.52 -1.37 3.83
CA PHE A 152 7.38 -0.38 4.46
C PHE A 152 7.21 -0.44 5.98
N THR A 153 8.30 -0.25 6.71
CA THR A 153 8.29 -0.18 8.18
C THR A 153 8.85 1.17 8.61
N VAL A 154 8.07 1.90 9.40
CA VAL A 154 8.51 3.16 10.00
C VAL A 154 8.94 2.95 11.46
N GLY A 155 9.67 3.92 12.01
CA GLY A 155 9.98 3.95 13.43
C GLY A 155 8.72 4.07 14.30
N PRO A 156 8.79 3.74 15.59
CA PRO A 156 7.63 3.87 16.48
C PRO A 156 7.20 5.33 16.62
N PHE A 157 5.92 5.62 16.46
CA PHE A 157 5.36 6.93 16.77
C PHE A 157 4.96 7.01 18.24
N VAL A 158 4.88 8.23 18.75
CA VAL A 158 4.70 8.48 20.18
C VAL A 158 3.71 9.62 20.39
N PHE A 159 2.70 9.34 21.21
CA PHE A 159 1.88 10.36 21.89
C PHE A 159 2.42 10.63 23.29
N SER A 160 2.13 11.82 23.82
CA SER A 160 2.41 12.24 25.20
C SER A 160 1.16 12.79 25.90
N PRO A 161 1.15 12.83 27.25
CA PRO A 161 0.09 13.46 28.05
C PRO A 161 -0.01 14.99 27.92
N GLU A 162 1.06 15.63 27.49
CA GLU A 162 1.17 17.08 27.36
C GLU A 162 1.95 17.44 26.09
N GLU A 163 1.76 18.66 25.58
CA GLU A 163 2.53 19.16 24.43
C GLU A 163 4.02 19.16 24.76
N THR A 164 4.77 18.28 24.11
CA THR A 164 6.23 18.37 24.15
C THR A 164 6.66 19.37 23.10
N HIS A 165 7.09 20.56 23.52
CA HIS A 165 7.97 21.39 22.70
C HIS A 165 9.35 20.74 22.64
N ASP A 166 9.47 19.56 22.03
CA ASP A 166 10.75 19.06 21.57
C ASP A 166 11.16 19.97 20.41
N LYS A 167 11.71 21.13 20.79
CA LYS A 167 12.49 21.97 19.90
C LYS A 167 13.53 21.03 19.31
N SER A 168 13.42 20.84 18.00
CA SER A 168 14.46 20.28 17.13
C SER A 168 15.84 20.39 17.79
N ILE A 169 16.53 19.27 17.87
CA ILE A 169 17.97 19.16 18.19
C ILE A 169 18.68 20.45 17.74
N PRO A 170 19.34 21.20 18.63
CA PRO A 170 20.08 22.37 18.19
C PRO A 170 21.19 21.85 17.27
N ASN A 171 21.06 22.12 15.97
CA ASN A 171 22.17 21.98 15.05
C ASN A 171 23.31 22.86 15.56
N GLY A 172 24.35 22.22 16.06
CA GLY A 172 25.55 22.89 16.52
C GLY A 172 26.57 21.87 16.98
N TYR A 173 27.32 21.32 16.03
CA TYR A 173 28.79 21.45 15.92
C TYR A 173 29.21 21.13 14.49
#